data_AF-A0AAF3F6E2-F1
#
_entry.id   AF-A0AAF3F6E2-F1
#
_cell.length_a   1.000
_cell.length_b   1.000
_cell.length_c   1.000
_cell.angle_alpha   90.00
_cell.angle_beta   90.00
_cell.angle_gamma   90.00
#
_symmetry.space_group_name_H-M   'P 1'
#
loop_
_entity.id
_entity.type
_entity.pdbx_description
1 polymer ?
#
loop_
_entity_poly.entity_id
_entity_poly.type
_entity_poly.pdbx_seq_one_letter_code
_entity_poly.pdbx_strand_id
1 'polypeptide(L)'
;MQEQIQDKAGEQLQRLNWERLKKKIHGLVNKVNASNLVGIVRELLPENIIRGKGLLTGSIIQAQAHELLALEIMLLMLKTPTEDSVEGCIAFLEECGAKLTEIAPRALDNVFSRLRNILAEAQLDSRIRYMIETAMAIRRDKFATTQL
;
A
#
# COMPACT_ATOMS: atom_id res chain seq x y z
N MET A 1 -40.80 -30.21 -4.38
CA MET A 1 -39.43 -30.65 -4.03
C MET A 1 -38.41 -30.42 -5.17
N GLN A 2 -38.81 -30.44 -6.44
CA GLN A 2 -37.91 -30.18 -7.59
C GLN A 2 -37.62 -28.68 -7.83
N GLU A 3 -38.55 -27.77 -7.51
CA GLU A 3 -38.37 -26.32 -7.71
C GLU A 3 -37.29 -25.70 -6.80
N GLN A 4 -37.15 -26.20 -5.56
CA GLN A 4 -36.12 -25.72 -4.62
C GLN A 4 -34.68 -26.10 -5.03
N ILE A 5 -34.50 -27.08 -5.93
CA ILE A 5 -33.18 -27.48 -6.42
C ILE A 5 -32.73 -26.54 -7.55
N GLN A 6 -33.68 -26.06 -8.37
CA GLN A 6 -33.40 -25.17 -9.50
C GLN A 6 -33.02 -23.75 -9.04
N ASP A 7 -33.69 -23.23 -8.00
CA ASP A 7 -33.38 -21.91 -7.41
C ASP A 7 -31.99 -21.89 -6.74
N LYS A 8 -31.62 -22.96 -6.03
CA LYS A 8 -30.29 -23.09 -5.41
C LYS A 8 -29.17 -23.13 -6.44
N ALA A 9 -29.39 -23.78 -7.59
CA ALA A 9 -28.42 -23.81 -8.68
C ALA A 9 -28.24 -22.40 -9.29
N GLY A 10 -29.31 -21.62 -9.40
CA GLY A 10 -29.28 -20.23 -9.85
C GLY A 10 -28.49 -19.31 -8.90
N GLU A 11 -28.73 -19.42 -7.59
CA GLU A 11 -28.01 -18.63 -6.58
C GLU A 11 -26.51 -18.99 -6.54
N GLN A 12 -26.18 -20.28 -6.62
CA GLN A 12 -24.80 -20.74 -6.69
C GLN A 12 -24.08 -20.23 -7.94
N LEU A 13 -24.74 -20.26 -9.10
CA LEU A 13 -24.20 -19.73 -10.35
C LEU A 13 -23.96 -18.22 -10.25
N GLN A 14 -24.88 -17.48 -9.63
CA GLN A 14 -24.72 -16.04 -9.40
C GLN A 14 -23.55 -15.73 -8.47
N ARG A 15 -23.37 -16.49 -7.39
CA ARG A 15 -22.22 -16.36 -6.48
C ARG A 15 -20.90 -16.67 -7.18
N LEU A 16 -20.86 -17.73 -8.01
CA LEU A 16 -19.68 -18.09 -8.79
C LEU A 16 -19.30 -17.00 -9.79
N ASN A 17 -20.29 -16.47 -10.51
CA ASN A 17 -20.09 -15.36 -11.44
C ASN A 17 -19.63 -14.08 -10.73
N TRP A 18 -20.15 -13.82 -9.52
CA TRP A 18 -19.72 -12.70 -8.69
C TRP A 18 -18.28 -12.83 -8.21
N GLU A 19 -17.89 -14.00 -7.68
CA GLU A 19 -16.51 -14.26 -7.24
C GLU A 19 -15.52 -14.19 -8.41
N ARG A 20 -15.91 -14.67 -9.59
CA ARG A 20 -15.12 -14.54 -10.82
C ARG A 20 -14.91 -13.06 -11.18
N LEU A 21 -15.97 -12.27 -11.19
CA LEU A 21 -15.91 -10.83 -11.49
C LEU A 21 -15.00 -10.11 -10.49
N LYS A 22 -15.17 -10.39 -9.18
CA LYS A 22 -14.35 -9.83 -8.11
C LYS A 22 -12.86 -10.14 -8.29
N LYS A 23 -12.51 -11.41 -8.50
CA LYS A 23 -11.11 -11.82 -8.73
C LYS A 23 -10.51 -11.18 -9.97
N LYS A 24 -11.28 -11.08 -11.06
CA LYS A 24 -10.80 -10.49 -12.30
C LYS A 24 -10.56 -8.98 -12.16
N ILE A 25 -11.51 -8.24 -11.57
CA ILE A 25 -11.35 -6.80 -11.31
C ILE A 25 -10.14 -6.54 -10.41
N HIS A 26 -10.03 -7.26 -9.28
CA HIS A 26 -8.90 -7.10 -8.36
C HIS A 26 -7.55 -7.42 -9.03
N GLY A 27 -7.49 -8.52 -9.77
CA GLY A 27 -6.29 -8.93 -10.50
C GLY A 27 -5.88 -7.94 -11.60
N LEU A 28 -6.83 -7.32 -12.30
CA LEU A 28 -6.55 -6.29 -13.30
C LEU A 28 -6.04 -5.01 -12.64
N VAL A 29 -6.69 -4.53 -11.58
CA VAL A 29 -6.31 -3.31 -10.86
C VAL A 29 -4.89 -3.42 -10.31
N ASN A 30 -4.51 -4.53 -9.69
CA ASN A 30 -3.17 -4.73 -9.12
C ASN A 30 -2.05 -4.83 -10.17
N LYS A 31 -2.39 -5.04 -11.45
CA LYS A 31 -1.41 -5.16 -12.54
C LYS A 31 -1.27 -3.87 -13.35
N VAL A 32 -2.05 -2.83 -13.04
CA VAL A 32 -2.01 -1.54 -13.74
C VAL A 32 -0.68 -0.84 -13.51
N ASN A 33 -0.08 -0.38 -14.60
CA ASN A 33 1.03 0.56 -14.62
C ASN A 33 0.88 1.54 -15.81
N ALA A 34 1.77 2.53 -15.87
CA ALA A 34 1.71 3.59 -16.90
C ALA A 34 1.79 3.06 -18.35
N SER A 35 2.43 1.91 -18.57
CA SER A 35 2.65 1.34 -19.90
C SER A 35 1.51 0.44 -20.40
N ASN A 36 0.71 -0.14 -19.49
CA ASN A 36 -0.31 -1.14 -19.82
C ASN A 36 -1.75 -0.70 -19.52
N LEU A 37 -1.95 0.53 -19.02
CA LEU A 37 -3.26 1.06 -18.63
C LEU A 37 -4.32 0.89 -19.74
N VAL A 38 -3.97 1.22 -20.98
CA VAL A 38 -4.90 1.11 -22.12
C VAL A 38 -5.32 -0.34 -22.36
N GLY A 39 -4.39 -1.29 -22.22
CA GLY A 39 -4.67 -2.73 -22.33
C GLY A 39 -5.62 -3.20 -21.24
N ILE A 40 -5.34 -2.82 -19.99
CA ILE A 40 -6.17 -3.22 -18.84
C ILE A 40 -7.57 -2.61 -18.92
N VAL A 41 -7.72 -1.35 -19.33
CA VAL A 41 -9.04 -0.75 -19.54
C VAL A 41 -9.82 -1.50 -20.62
N ARG A 42 -9.16 -1.91 -21.72
CA ARG A 42 -9.80 -2.73 -22.76
C ARG A 42 -10.22 -4.12 -22.28
N GLU A 43 -9.49 -4.72 -21.34
CA GLU A 43 -9.87 -6.00 -20.72
C GLU A 43 -10.97 -5.85 -19.66
N LEU A 44 -11.07 -4.67 -19.04
CA LEU A 44 -12.04 -4.35 -18.01
C LEU A 44 -13.42 -3.99 -18.59
N LEU A 45 -13.46 -3.29 -19.72
CA LEU A 45 -14.72 -2.83 -20.33
C LEU A 45 -15.72 -3.93 -20.73
N PRO A 46 -15.28 -5.11 -21.23
CA PRO A 46 -16.17 -6.23 -21.51
C PRO A 46 -16.73 -6.92 -20.26
N GLU A 47 -16.11 -6.70 -19.10
CA GLU A 47 -16.64 -7.21 -17.84
C GLU A 47 -17.90 -6.45 -17.43
N ASN A 48 -18.75 -7.06 -16.60
CA ASN A 48 -19.95 -6.39 -16.11
C ASN A 48 -19.62 -5.40 -14.97
N ILE A 49 -18.84 -4.37 -15.31
CA ILE A 49 -18.42 -3.29 -14.40
C ILE A 49 -19.59 -2.45 -13.89
N ILE A 50 -20.76 -2.46 -14.55
CA ILE A 50 -21.99 -1.84 -14.02
C ILE A 50 -22.47 -2.59 -12.77
N ARG A 51 -22.50 -3.93 -12.82
CA ARG A 51 -22.81 -4.79 -11.67
C ARG A 51 -21.69 -4.75 -10.62
N GLY A 52 -20.44 -4.66 -11.06
CA GLY A 52 -19.25 -4.62 -10.23
C GLY A 52 -18.76 -3.22 -9.81
N LYS A 53 -19.55 -2.15 -10.00
CA LYS A 53 -19.05 -0.77 -9.83
C LYS A 53 -18.43 -0.49 -8.46
N GLY A 54 -19.06 -0.98 -7.39
CA GLY A 54 -18.53 -0.86 -6.04
C GLY A 54 -17.24 -1.66 -5.81
N LEU A 55 -17.11 -2.83 -6.46
CA LEU A 55 -15.89 -3.63 -6.41
C LEU A 55 -14.74 -2.93 -7.14
N LEU A 56 -15.02 -2.34 -8.29
CA LEU A 56 -14.04 -1.59 -9.06
C LEU A 56 -13.54 -0.38 -8.29
N THR A 57 -14.46 0.49 -7.85
CA THR A 57 -14.11 1.68 -7.06
C THR A 57 -13.38 1.30 -5.78
N GLY A 58 -13.87 0.29 -5.04
CA GLY A 58 -13.22 -0.19 -3.82
C GLY A 58 -11.82 -0.76 -4.06
N SER A 59 -11.63 -1.55 -5.13
CA SER A 59 -10.32 -2.11 -5.47
C SER A 59 -9.32 -1.03 -5.91
N ILE A 60 -9.77 -0.02 -6.67
CA ILE A 60 -8.93 1.11 -7.06
C ILE A 60 -8.52 1.91 -5.82
N ILE A 61 -9.48 2.22 -4.94
CA ILE A 61 -9.19 2.94 -3.68
C ILE A 61 -8.21 2.15 -2.83
N GLN A 62 -8.40 0.84 -2.66
CA GLN A 62 -7.47 -0.01 -1.90
C GLN A 62 -6.08 -0.06 -2.53
N ALA A 63 -6.00 -0.21 -3.86
CA ALA A 63 -4.74 -0.22 -4.59
C ALA A 63 -4.00 1.13 -4.54
N GLN A 64 -4.72 2.25 -4.37
CA GLN A 64 -4.12 3.58 -4.15
C GLN A 64 -3.79 3.86 -2.68
N ALA A 65 -4.58 3.32 -1.75
CA ALA A 65 -4.53 3.68 -0.35
C ALA A 65 -3.39 3.01 0.41
N HIS A 66 -2.97 1.80 0.03
CA HIS A 66 -2.10 1.00 0.90
C HIS A 66 -0.72 1.62 1.17
N GLU A 67 -0.07 2.23 0.17
CA GLU A 67 1.28 2.77 0.34
C GLU A 67 1.32 4.27 0.65
N LEU A 68 0.36 5.06 0.14
CA LEU A 68 0.27 6.49 0.45
C LEU A 68 -0.17 6.72 1.90
N LEU A 69 -1.07 5.90 2.44
CA LEU A 69 -1.48 5.99 3.84
C LEU A 69 -0.32 5.67 4.80
N ALA A 70 0.49 4.65 4.49
CA ALA A 70 1.66 4.32 5.30
C ALA A 70 2.62 5.51 5.38
N LEU A 71 2.88 6.16 4.24
CA LEU A 71 3.71 7.37 4.16
C LEU A 71 3.09 8.57 4.90
N GLU A 72 1.78 8.78 4.78
CA GLU A 72 1.06 9.85 5.48
C GLU A 72 1.08 9.67 7.00
N ILE A 73 0.89 8.44 7.48
CA ILE A 73 0.98 8.10 8.90
C ILE A 73 2.40 8.36 9.41
N MET A 74 3.44 7.90 8.69
CA MET A 74 4.83 8.16 9.05
C MET A 74 5.13 9.67 9.12
N LEU A 75 4.70 10.44 8.11
CA LEU A 75 4.90 11.90 8.10
C LEU A 75 4.16 12.59 9.25
N LEU A 76 2.98 12.10 9.64
CA LEU A 76 2.23 12.63 10.78
C LEU A 76 2.94 12.33 12.10
N MET A 77 3.47 11.12 12.28
CA MET A 77 4.28 10.74 13.45
C MET A 77 5.51 11.65 13.59
N LEU A 78 6.17 11.98 12.46
CA LEU A 78 7.33 12.86 12.45
C LEU A 78 6.99 14.37 12.52
N LYS A 79 5.71 14.76 12.53
CA LYS A 79 5.29 16.17 12.62
C LYS A 79 5.54 16.76 14.01
N THR A 80 5.32 15.96 15.05
CA THR A 80 5.63 16.29 16.45
C THR A 80 6.48 15.14 17.01
N PRO A 81 7.79 15.14 16.73
CA PRO A 81 8.65 14.01 17.02
C PRO A 81 8.83 13.83 18.54
N THR A 82 8.24 12.77 19.06
CA THR A 82 8.55 12.16 20.37
C THR A 82 9.42 10.91 20.18
N GLU A 83 10.06 10.43 21.24
CA GLU A 83 10.80 9.16 21.25
C GLU A 83 10.00 8.02 20.62
N ASP A 84 8.77 7.79 21.10
CA ASP A 84 7.88 6.73 20.62
C ASP A 84 7.48 6.92 19.15
N SER A 85 7.23 8.15 18.72
CA SER A 85 6.83 8.43 17.34
C SER A 85 7.97 8.21 16.34
N VAL A 86 9.22 8.50 16.75
CA VAL A 86 10.41 8.28 15.91
C VAL A 86 10.74 6.80 15.87
N GLU A 87 10.72 6.11 17.01
CA GLU A 87 10.92 4.66 17.09
C GLU A 87 9.87 3.92 16.24
N GLY A 88 8.60 4.26 16.41
CA GLY A 88 7.51 3.68 15.62
C GLY A 88 7.70 3.96 14.12
N CYS A 89 8.04 5.20 13.72
CA CYS A 89 8.29 5.50 12.31
C CYS A 89 9.43 4.66 11.73
N ILE A 90 10.49 4.41 12.48
CA ILE A 90 11.66 3.62 12.04
C ILE A 90 11.30 2.14 11.93
N ALA A 91 10.57 1.58 12.90
CA ALA A 91 10.06 0.21 12.81
C ALA A 91 9.15 0.02 11.58
N PHE A 92 8.28 0.99 11.30
CA PHE A 92 7.48 0.97 10.07
C PHE A 92 8.35 1.04 8.81
N LEU A 93 9.40 1.86 8.81
CA LEU A 93 10.34 1.96 7.69
C LEU A 93 11.14 0.68 7.47
N GLU A 94 11.49 -0.05 8.53
CA GLU A 94 12.13 -1.37 8.41
C GLU A 94 11.20 -2.35 7.69
N GLU A 95 9.95 -2.45 8.11
CA GLU A 95 8.99 -3.42 7.56
C GLU A 95 8.58 -3.15 6.11
N CYS A 96 8.38 -1.88 5.72
CA CYS A 96 7.83 -1.55 4.40
C CYS A 96 8.73 -0.67 3.51
N GLY A 97 9.90 -0.25 3.99
CA GLY A 97 10.77 0.69 3.28
C GLY A 97 11.34 0.17 1.97
N ALA A 98 11.61 -1.15 1.88
CA ALA A 98 12.02 -1.80 0.64
C ALA A 98 10.96 -1.62 -0.46
N LYS A 99 9.69 -1.86 -0.10
CA LYS A 99 8.56 -1.74 -1.03
C LYS A 99 8.29 -0.29 -1.43
N LEU A 100 8.39 0.64 -0.47
CA LEU A 100 8.24 2.08 -0.73
C LEU A 100 9.34 2.64 -1.63
N THR A 101 10.54 2.05 -1.62
CA THR A 101 11.63 2.44 -2.53
C THR A 101 11.30 2.12 -3.99
N GLU A 102 10.60 1.02 -4.27
CA GLU A 102 10.18 0.63 -5.63
C GLU A 102 9.01 1.47 -6.15
N ILE A 103 8.04 1.75 -5.28
CA ILE A 103 6.72 2.27 -5.69
C ILE A 103 6.66 3.79 -5.55
N ALA A 104 7.20 4.35 -4.47
CA ALA A 104 7.04 5.76 -4.12
C ALA A 104 8.35 6.41 -3.61
N PRO A 105 9.45 6.37 -4.38
CA PRO A 105 10.77 6.83 -3.93
C PRO A 105 10.77 8.31 -3.53
N ARG A 106 10.03 9.16 -4.27
CA ARG A 106 9.92 10.59 -3.96
C ARG A 106 9.23 10.89 -2.63
N ALA A 107 8.25 10.07 -2.25
CA ALA A 107 7.54 10.27 -0.99
C ALA A 107 8.39 9.75 0.18
N LEU A 108 9.10 8.64 -0.01
CA LEU A 108 10.09 8.13 0.94
C LEU A 108 11.22 9.15 1.18
N ASP A 109 11.66 9.87 0.14
CA ASP A 109 12.63 10.96 0.27
C ASP A 109 12.18 12.05 1.24
N ASN A 110 10.89 12.36 1.27
CA ASN A 110 10.33 13.35 2.20
C ASN A 110 10.41 12.87 3.65
N VAL A 111 10.13 11.58 3.90
CA VAL A 111 10.24 10.98 5.24
C VAL A 111 11.68 11.06 5.75
N PHE A 112 12.66 10.67 4.93
CA PHE A 112 14.07 10.76 5.31
C PHE A 112 14.58 12.20 5.42
N SER A 113 14.07 13.12 4.59
CA SER A 113 14.39 14.54 4.74
C SER A 113 13.90 15.07 6.08
N ARG A 114 12.72 14.64 6.52
CA ARG A 114 12.19 14.98 7.84
C ARG A 114 13.04 14.38 8.98
N LEU A 115 13.42 13.11 8.89
CA LEU A 115 14.32 12.47 9.86
C LEU A 115 15.67 13.20 9.95
N ARG A 116 16.22 13.66 8.82
CA ARG A 116 17.46 14.45 8.80
C ARG A 116 17.29 15.83 9.46
N ASN A 117 16.15 16.48 9.25
CA ASN A 117 15.86 17.75 9.91
C ASN A 117 15.77 17.57 11.42
N ILE A 118 15.12 16.49 11.88
CA ILE A 118 15.06 16.13 13.31
C ILE A 118 16.49 15.92 13.84
N LEU A 119 17.33 15.14 13.14
CA LEU A 119 18.72 14.89 13.54
C LEU A 119 19.57 16.17 13.69
N ALA A 120 19.24 17.23 12.93
CA ALA A 120 19.96 18.50 12.97
C ALA A 120 19.56 19.38 14.18
N GLU A 121 18.51 19.03 14.92
CA GLU A 121 18.09 19.77 16.11
C GLU A 121 19.10 19.56 17.26
N ALA A 122 19.49 20.66 17.92
CA ALA A 122 20.64 20.69 18.84
C ALA A 122 20.44 19.94 20.17
N GLN A 123 19.21 19.51 20.49
CA GLN A 123 18.82 18.89 21.76
C GLN A 123 18.10 17.55 21.52
N LEU A 124 18.73 16.65 20.75
CA LEU A 124 18.24 15.28 20.63
C LEU A 124 18.80 14.38 21.72
N ASP A 125 17.95 13.50 22.24
CA ASP A 125 18.40 12.37 23.04
C ASP A 125 19.29 11.42 22.22
N SER A 126 20.26 10.80 22.91
CA SER A 126 21.26 9.92 22.31
C SER A 126 20.63 8.67 21.69
N ARG A 127 19.53 8.16 22.26
CA ARG A 127 18.79 7.01 21.72
C ARG A 127 18.17 7.37 20.37
N ILE A 128 17.43 8.49 20.30
CA ILE A 128 16.78 8.95 19.06
C ILE A 128 17.82 9.19 17.96
N ARG A 129 18.96 9.81 18.30
CA ARG A 129 20.06 10.04 17.36
C ARG A 129 20.53 8.73 16.73
N TYR A 130 20.82 7.72 17.55
CA TYR A 130 21.25 6.41 17.08
C TYR A 130 20.20 5.72 16.20
N MET A 131 18.91 5.80 16.58
CA MET A 131 17.82 5.24 15.78
C MET A 131 17.75 5.89 14.39
N ILE A 132 17.82 7.23 14.31
CA ILE A 132 17.80 7.92 13.02
C ILE A 132 19.03 7.57 12.17
N GLU A 133 20.22 7.49 12.78
CA GLU A 133 21.43 7.05 12.09
C GLU A 133 21.31 5.61 11.54
N THR A 134 20.67 4.73 12.30
CA THR A 134 20.36 3.35 11.90
C THR A 134 19.41 3.32 10.70
N ALA A 135 18.33 4.10 10.74
CA ALA A 135 17.41 4.25 9.61
C ALA A 135 18.11 4.79 8.34
N MET A 136 19.03 5.74 8.50
CA MET A 136 19.85 6.26 7.39
C MET A 136 20.80 5.18 6.83
N ALA A 137 21.35 4.31 7.67
CA ALA A 137 22.17 3.19 7.24
C ALA A 137 21.35 2.15 6.45
N ILE A 138 20.19 1.75 6.97
CA ILE A 138 19.25 0.83 6.31
C ILE A 138 18.89 1.34 4.90
N ARG A 139 18.65 2.65 4.76
CA ARG A 139 18.39 3.26 3.45
C ARG A 139 19.59 3.17 2.50
N ARG A 140 20.81 3.42 2.99
CA ARG A 140 22.04 3.32 2.17
C ARG A 140 22.23 1.90 1.63
N ASP A 141 21.90 0.92 2.44
CA ASP A 141 21.97 -0.49 2.10
C ASP A 141 20.75 -0.96 1.28
N LYS A 142 19.89 -0.02 0.85
CA LYS A 142 18.65 -0.28 0.09
C LYS A 142 17.77 -1.35 0.74
N PHE A 143 17.70 -1.36 2.08
CA PHE A 143 16.91 -2.33 2.84
C PHE A 143 17.31 -3.80 2.60
N ALA A 144 18.57 -4.06 2.21
CA ALA A 144 19.05 -5.41 1.87
C ALA A 144 18.97 -6.43 3.03
N THR A 145 19.05 -5.96 4.28
CA THR A 145 19.02 -6.81 5.48
C THR A 145 17.60 -7.14 5.95
N THR A 146 16.58 -6.44 5.45
CA THR A 146 15.19 -6.55 5.92
C THR A 146 14.37 -7.47 5.02
N GLN A 147 14.91 -8.65 4.72
CA GLN A 147 14.17 -9.71 4.05
C GLN A 147 13.37 -10.51 5.08
N LEU A 148 12.05 -10.28 5.14
CA LEU A 148 11.07 -11.31 5.51
C LEU A 148 10.72 -12.13 4.26
#